data_AF-A0A943JMK4-F1
#
_entry.id   AF-A0A943JMK4-F1
#
_cell.length_a   1.000
_cell.length_b   1.000
_cell.length_c   1.000
_cell.angle_alpha   90.00
_cell.angle_beta   90.00
_cell.angle_gamma   90.00
#
_symmetry.space_group_name_H-M   'P 1'
#
loop_
_entity.id
_entity.type
_entity.pdbx_description
1 polymer ?
#
loop_
_entity_poly.entity_id
_entity_poly.type
_entity_poly.pdbx_seq_one_letter_code
_entity_poly.pdbx_strand_id
1 'polypeptide(L)'
;MDVVVIILVLGALAVLIFKRFGSFVYYVAFVDIFLRLIDFLGNNIPPINGFINTYFPSSVSGIISMYSSGIFEIVLLWLLFANYVAFECYIVKTFFKKK
;
A
#
# COMPACT_ATOMS: atom_id res chain seq x y z
N MET A 1 -14.06 -4.03 -6.17
CA MET A 1 -13.09 -2.99 -5.77
C MET A 1 -13.35 -2.46 -4.36
N ASP A 2 -14.53 -1.90 -4.06
CA ASP A 2 -14.78 -1.20 -2.78
C ASP A 2 -14.57 -2.07 -1.52
N VAL A 3 -14.99 -3.34 -1.55
CA VAL A 3 -14.81 -4.26 -0.41
C VAL A 3 -13.33 -4.48 -0.09
N VAL A 4 -12.47 -4.60 -1.11
CA VAL A 4 -11.02 -4.79 -0.92
C VAL A 4 -10.39 -3.53 -0.32
N VAL A 5 -10.77 -2.36 -0.82
CA VAL A 5 -10.32 -1.07 -0.29
C VAL A 5 -10.76 -0.91 1.18
N ILE A 6 -12.01 -1.25 1.51
CA ILE A 6 -12.52 -1.23 2.88
C ILE A 6 -11.70 -2.15 3.79
N ILE A 7 -11.36 -3.36 3.35
CA ILE A 7 -10.52 -4.30 4.13
C ILE A 7 -9.12 -3.71 4.37
N LEU A 8 -8.53 -3.06 3.37
CA LEU A 8 -7.21 -2.41 3.52
C LEU A 8 -7.26 -1.23 4.49
N VAL A 9 -8.31 -0.41 4.42
CA VAL A 9 -8.51 0.73 5.35
C VAL A 9 -8.77 0.22 6.77
N LEU A 10 -9.59 -0.80 6.95
CA LEU A 10 -9.83 -1.42 8.26
C LEU A 10 -8.56 -2.06 8.83
N GLY A 11 -7.74 -2.69 7.99
CA GLY A 11 -6.44 -3.21 8.39
C GLY A 11 -5.48 -2.09 8.82
N ALA A 12 -5.44 -0.98 8.09
CA ALA A 12 -4.66 0.20 8.46
C ALA A 12 -5.12 0.78 9.82
N LEU A 13 -6.43 0.93 10.03
CA LEU A 13 -7.01 1.41 11.29
C LEU A 13 -6.73 0.45 12.45
N ALA A 14 -6.86 -0.86 12.23
CA ALA A 14 -6.54 -1.87 13.24
C ALA A 14 -5.05 -1.79 13.64
N VAL A 15 -4.14 -1.62 12.69
CA VAL A 15 -2.71 -1.47 12.99
C VAL A 15 -2.43 -0.17 13.76
N LEU A 16 -3.12 0.93 13.45
CA LEU A 16 -2.97 2.20 14.17
C LEU A 16 -3.50 2.13 15.61
N ILE A 17 -4.63 1.46 15.84
CA ILE A 17 -5.25 1.35 17.17
C ILE A 17 -4.47 0.37 18.05
N PHE A 18 -3.95 -0.73 17.49
CA PHE A 18 -3.33 -1.81 18.26
C PHE A 18 -1.79 -1.79 18.30
N LYS A 19 -1.09 -0.98 17.48
CA LYS A 19 0.38 -1.02 17.39
C LYS A 19 1.05 0.36 17.28
N ARG A 20 2.36 0.39 17.57
CA ARG A 20 3.22 1.58 17.42
C ARG A 20 3.34 2.03 15.96
N PHE A 21 3.58 3.33 15.74
CA PHE A 21 3.78 3.96 14.42
C PHE A 21 4.66 3.16 13.45
N GLY A 22 5.72 2.51 13.94
CA GLY A 22 6.55 1.63 13.11
C GLY A 22 5.79 0.48 12.45
N SER A 23 4.86 -0.17 13.15
CA SER A 23 4.05 -1.26 12.57
C SER A 23 3.10 -0.78 11.46
N PHE A 24 2.62 0.46 11.56
CA PHE A 24 1.82 1.07 10.49
C PHE A 24 2.67 1.29 9.23
N VAL A 25 3.89 1.81 9.39
CA VAL A 25 4.83 2.02 8.27
C VAL A 25 5.09 0.72 7.51
N TYR A 26 5.33 -0.38 8.25
CA TYR A 26 5.49 -1.72 7.66
C TYR A 26 4.23 -2.22 6.97
N TYR A 27 3.04 -2.01 7.57
CA TYR A 27 1.78 -2.45 6.99
C TYR A 27 1.49 -1.77 5.65
N VAL A 28 1.60 -0.44 5.59
CA VAL A 28 1.34 0.33 4.38
C VAL A 28 2.29 -0.08 3.25
N ALA A 29 3.58 -0.22 3.55
CA ALA A 29 4.56 -0.66 2.56
C ALA A 29 4.31 -2.10 2.10
N PHE A 30 3.97 -3.01 3.02
CA PHE A 30 3.63 -4.39 2.71
C PHE A 30 2.42 -4.49 1.78
N VAL A 31 1.34 -3.79 2.11
CA VAL A 31 0.11 -3.75 1.30
C VAL A 31 0.40 -3.20 -0.10
N ASP A 32 1.17 -2.12 -0.20
CA ASP A 32 1.48 -1.55 -1.52
C ASP A 32 2.27 -2.52 -2.40
N ILE A 33 3.31 -3.17 -1.85
CA ILE A 33 4.08 -4.17 -2.59
C ILE A 33 3.18 -5.34 -3.00
N PHE A 34 2.30 -5.80 -2.11
CA PHE A 34 1.35 -6.88 -2.41
C PHE A 34 0.41 -6.52 -3.58
N LEU A 35 -0.15 -5.31 -3.58
CA LEU A 35 -1.01 -4.84 -4.66
C LEU A 35 -0.26 -4.79 -6.00
N ARG A 36 0.97 -4.26 -6.01
CA ARG A 36 1.81 -4.22 -7.22
C ARG A 36 2.14 -5.61 -7.76
N LEU A 37 2.38 -6.58 -6.88
CA LEU A 37 2.62 -7.97 -7.30
C LEU A 37 1.37 -8.58 -7.95
N ILE A 38 0.19 -8.35 -7.38
CA ILE A 38 -1.07 -8.80 -7.98
C ILE A 38 -1.32 -8.12 -9.32
N ASP A 39 -1.12 -6.81 -9.41
CA ASP A 39 -1.26 -6.03 -10.64
C ASP A 39 -0.32 -6.55 -11.73
N PHE A 40 0.93 -6.84 -11.39
CA PHE A 40 1.89 -7.47 -12.30
C PHE A 40 1.39 -8.82 -12.81
N LEU A 41 0.82 -9.67 -11.94
CA LEU A 41 0.24 -10.95 -12.35
C LEU A 41 -0.95 -10.77 -13.28
N GLY A 42 -1.86 -9.83 -12.98
CA GLY A 42 -3.02 -9.52 -13.82
C GLY A 42 -2.61 -9.06 -15.23
N ASN A 43 -1.60 -8.21 -15.32
CA ASN A 43 -1.12 -7.67 -16.59
C ASN A 43 -0.34 -8.69 -17.44
N ASN A 44 0.25 -9.72 -16.83
CA ASN A 44 1.08 -10.71 -17.54
C ASN A 44 0.41 -12.08 -17.73
N ILE A 45 -0.72 -12.37 -17.05
CA ILE A 45 -1.43 -13.64 -17.15
C ILE A 45 -2.86 -13.36 -17.66
N PRO A 46 -3.10 -13.46 -18.98
CA PRO A 46 -4.39 -13.12 -19.60
C PRO A 46 -5.62 -13.81 -18.98
N PRO A 47 -5.56 -15.10 -18.58
CA PRO A 47 -6.69 -15.79 -17.96
C PRO A 47 -7.23 -15.15 -16.67
N ILE A 48 -6.40 -14.44 -15.90
CA ILE A 48 -6.78 -13.86 -14.61
C ILE A 48 -6.88 -12.35 -14.63
N ASN A 49 -6.51 -11.71 -15.75
CA ASN A 49 -6.49 -10.26 -15.92
C ASN A 49 -7.83 -9.61 -15.58
N GLY A 50 -8.92 -10.13 -16.16
CA GLY A 50 -10.27 -9.61 -15.92
C GLY A 50 -10.74 -9.71 -14.46
N PHE A 51 -10.31 -10.75 -13.75
CA PHE A 51 -10.61 -10.89 -12.33
C PHE A 51 -9.79 -9.90 -11.49
N ILE A 52 -8.47 -9.84 -11.72
CA ILE A 52 -7.57 -9.00 -10.94
C ILE A 52 -7.94 -7.53 -11.06
N ASN A 53 -8.10 -7.01 -12.28
CA ASN A 53 -8.40 -5.60 -12.51
C ASN A 53 -9.80 -5.18 -12.02
N THR A 54 -10.71 -6.14 -11.80
CA THR A 54 -12.06 -5.88 -11.27
C THR A 54 -12.09 -5.84 -9.74
N TYR A 55 -11.15 -6.48 -9.05
CA TYR A 55 -11.19 -6.59 -7.59
C TYR A 55 -10.06 -5.84 -6.89
N PHE A 56 -8.87 -5.80 -7.48
CA PHE A 56 -7.68 -5.25 -6.86
C PHE A 56 -7.26 -3.95 -7.54
N PRO A 57 -7.00 -2.89 -6.76
CA PRO A 57 -6.32 -1.71 -7.27
C PRO A 57 -4.86 -2.02 -7.57
N SER A 58 -4.26 -1.27 -8.50
CA SER A 58 -2.87 -1.50 -8.93
C SER A 58 -1.82 -1.20 -7.86
N SER A 59 -2.13 -0.30 -6.93
CA SER A 59 -1.22 0.16 -5.86
C SER A 59 -1.99 0.97 -4.81
N VAL A 60 -1.35 1.26 -3.67
CA VAL A 60 -1.91 2.18 -2.66
C VAL A 60 -2.04 3.60 -3.23
N SER A 61 -1.10 4.04 -4.06
CA SER A 61 -1.25 5.29 -4.82
C SER A 61 -2.46 5.27 -5.76
N GLY A 62 -2.73 4.14 -6.40
CA GLY A 62 -3.92 3.96 -7.24
C GLY A 62 -5.22 4.08 -6.44
N ILE A 63 -5.25 3.58 -5.21
CA ILE A 63 -6.38 3.80 -4.29
C ILE A 63 -6.54 5.30 -3.99
N ILE A 64 -5.46 6.00 -3.66
CA ILE A 64 -5.50 7.44 -3.35
C ILE A 64 -6.08 8.21 -4.53
N SER A 65 -5.56 8.01 -5.75
CA SER A 65 -6.04 8.71 -6.95
C SER A 65 -7.47 8.35 -7.35
N MET A 66 -7.99 7.19 -6.92
CA MET A 66 -9.38 6.79 -7.19
C MET A 66 -10.40 7.50 -6.28
N TYR A 67 -10.00 7.81 -5.04
CA TYR A 67 -10.91 8.38 -4.03
C TYR A 67 -10.56 9.83 -3.64
N SER A 68 -9.52 10.42 -4.21
CA SER A 68 -9.12 11.82 -3.96
C SER A 68 -8.75 12.52 -5.26
N SER A 69 -8.81 13.85 -5.27
CA SER A 69 -8.41 14.66 -6.44
C SER A 69 -7.79 15.99 -6.03
N GLY A 70 -7.03 16.59 -6.95
CA GLY A 70 -6.47 17.94 -6.81
C GLY A 70 -5.43 18.04 -5.71
N ILE A 71 -5.45 19.14 -4.95
CA ILE A 71 -4.46 19.41 -3.90
C ILE A 71 -4.48 18.35 -2.80
N PHE A 72 -5.66 17.83 -2.45
CA PHE A 72 -5.80 16.82 -1.40
C PHE A 72 -5.11 15.50 -1.78
N GLU A 73 -5.28 15.06 -3.04
CA GLU A 73 -4.57 13.89 -3.58
C GLU A 73 -3.04 14.07 -3.50
N ILE A 74 -2.54 15.22 -3.92
CA ILE A 74 -1.10 15.53 -3.90
C ILE A 74 -0.55 15.40 -2.47
N VAL A 75 -1.24 15.96 -1.48
CA VAL A 75 -0.83 15.87 -0.07
C VAL A 75 -0.80 14.41 0.41
N LEU A 76 -1.81 13.61 0.07
CA LEU A 76 -1.85 12.19 0.42
C LEU A 76 -0.72 11.38 -0.23
N LEU A 77 -0.39 11.67 -1.49
CA LEU A 77 0.73 11.04 -2.18
C LEU A 77 2.08 11.38 -1.54
N TRP A 78 2.27 12.62 -1.08
CA TRP A 78 3.48 13.00 -0.32
C TRP A 78 3.56 12.33 1.05
N LEU A 79 2.44 12.14 1.74
CA LEU A 79 2.41 11.36 2.98
C LEU A 79 2.78 9.89 2.74
N LEU A 80 2.26 9.31 1.66
CA LEU A 80 2.62 7.95 1.23
C LEU A 80 4.11 7.83 0.90
N PHE A 81 4.67 8.81 0.19
CA PHE A 81 6.11 8.89 -0.09
C PHE A 81 6.94 8.93 1.21
N ALA A 82 6.57 9.80 2.16
CA ALA A 82 7.24 9.86 3.46
C ALA A 82 7.17 8.51 4.21
N ASN A 83 6.06 7.79 4.09
CA ASN A 83 5.93 6.44 4.65
C ASN A 83 6.94 5.45 4.02
N TYR A 84 7.12 5.47 2.70
CA TYR A 84 8.13 4.61 2.05
C TYR A 84 9.55 4.95 2.48
N VAL A 85 9.89 6.23 2.59
CA VAL A 85 11.21 6.66 3.10
C VAL A 85 11.45 6.14 4.52
N ALA A 86 10.44 6.21 5.39
CA ALA A 86 10.52 5.67 6.74
C ALA A 86 10.71 4.15 6.75
N PHE A 87 9.98 3.43 5.88
CA PHE A 87 10.09 1.98 5.72
C PHE A 87 11.49 1.56 5.27
N GLU A 88 12.04 2.20 4.23
CA GLU A 88 13.40 1.93 3.75
C GLU A 88 14.43 2.20 4.84
N CYS A 89 14.31 3.32 5.56
CA CYS A 89 15.15 3.62 6.72
C CYS A 89 15.13 2.50 7.76
N TYR A 90 13.96 1.92 8.06
CA TYR A 90 13.86 0.81 9.00
C TYR A 90 14.50 -0.47 8.47
N ILE A 91 14.29 -0.82 7.20
CA ILE A 91 14.93 -1.98 6.56
C ILE A 91 16.45 -1.84 6.56
N VAL A 92 16.96 -0.71 6.09
CA VAL A 92 18.39 -0.41 6.02
C VAL A 92 19.02 -0.51 7.40
N LYS A 93 18.42 0.15 8.41
CA LYS A 93 18.88 0.04 9.80
C LYS A 93 18.89 -1.39 10.31
N THR A 94 17.88 -2.18 9.97
CA THR A 94 17.78 -3.59 10.39
C THR A 94 18.82 -4.46 9.69
N PHE A 95 19.07 -4.22 8.40
CA PHE A 95 20.07 -4.93 7.61
C PHE A 95 21.49 -4.68 8.14
N PHE A 96 21.83 -3.42 8.44
CA PHE A 96 23.14 -3.06 9.00
C PHE A 96 23.29 -3.35 10.50
N LYS A 97 22.20 -3.53 11.25
CA LYS A 97 22.24 -3.95 12.67
C LYS A 97 22.42 -5.45 12.87
N LYS A 98 22.33 -6.27 11.82
CA LYS A 98 22.68 -7.69 11.92
C LYS A 98 24.19 -7.81 12.17
N LYS A 99 24.53 -8.13 13.42
CA LYS A 99 25.78 -8.82 13.79
C LYS A 99 25.67 -10.28 13.40
#